data_AF-A0A6P8DHY9-F1
#
_entry.id   AF-A0A6P8DHY9-F1
#
_cell.length_a   1.000
_cell.length_b   1.000
_cell.length_c   1.000
_cell.angle_alpha   90.00
_cell.angle_beta   90.00
_cell.angle_gamma   90.00
#
_symmetry.space_group_name_H-M   'P 1'
#
loop_
_entity.id
_entity.type
_entity.pdbx_description
1 polymer ?
#
loop_
_entity_poly.entity_id
_entity_poly.type
_entity_poly.pdbx_seq_one_letter_code
_entity_poly.pdbx_strand_id
1 'polypeptide(L)'
;MEILWHRGVAKLSSSDCVCRERERERHTNQYRIRRKKMSCSTTSLVFSPSIRLARAFSRLPFPPHPHPFTSPLFKRTPSQDARRRSGSGFSVRRPKFFPNKAMLSETTGRGQFPKVGAKSSGPIPPAQLIQVVEAAAESGARVVMGAVNKPRSISYKGLTDLVTDTDKMSEESIIEVVRKNFPDHLILGEEGGITGDPSSDYLWCIDPLDGTTNFAHGYPSFAVSVGVLFRGNPAAAAVVEFVGGHMCWNSRMFTATAGGGAFCNGEKIHVSKTDQMERSLLVTGFGYEHDDVWATNIDLFKEFTDVSRGVRRLGAAAVDMCHVALGIVEAYWEYRLKPWDMAAGVLIVEEAGGAVTRMDGGKFCLFDRSVLVSNGILHDKPLDSFAVSPVLVKLQKMGLLTSLQGKLSSSYFQLIWFLGF
;
A
#
# COMPACT_ATOMS: atom_id res chain seq x y z
N MET A 1 41.63 -4.89 64.59
CA MET A 1 41.28 -3.69 65.38
C MET A 1 40.58 -2.74 64.42
N GLU A 2 39.25 -2.65 64.46
CA GLU A 2 38.50 -1.69 65.31
C GLU A 2 38.95 -0.24 65.01
N ILE A 3 38.11 0.77 64.72
CA ILE A 3 36.71 1.00 65.10
C ILE A 3 36.20 2.31 64.42
N LEU A 4 34.88 2.39 64.20
CA LEU A 4 33.94 3.54 64.12
C LEU A 4 34.08 4.68 63.07
N TRP A 5 33.02 4.83 62.28
CA TRP A 5 32.21 6.06 62.22
C TRP A 5 30.71 5.74 62.15
N HIS A 6 29.90 6.64 62.70
CA HIS A 6 28.52 6.45 63.19
C HIS A 6 27.48 7.18 62.30
N ARG A 7 26.23 6.68 62.34
CA ARG A 7 24.91 7.32 62.01
C ARG A 7 24.52 7.37 60.52
N GLY A 8 23.29 7.03 60.10
CA GLY A 8 22.08 6.65 60.82
C GLY A 8 21.01 6.07 59.87
N VAL A 9 20.12 5.26 60.45
CA VAL A 9 18.95 4.64 59.79
C VAL A 9 17.75 5.56 60.00
N ALA A 10 17.03 5.90 58.93
CA ALA A 10 15.68 6.47 59.00
C ALA A 10 14.69 5.53 58.31
N LYS A 11 13.70 5.10 59.11
CA LYS A 11 12.56 4.24 58.77
C LYS A 11 11.62 4.94 57.78
N LEU A 12 11.17 4.23 56.75
CA LEU A 12 10.01 4.59 55.94
C LEU A 12 8.74 4.48 56.80
N SER A 13 7.98 5.58 56.89
CA SER A 13 6.72 5.64 57.61
C SER A 13 5.55 5.21 56.71
N SER A 14 4.58 4.52 57.31
CA SER A 14 3.36 3.93 56.77
C SER A 14 2.30 4.94 56.27
N SER A 15 2.71 6.08 55.76
CA SER A 15 1.82 7.20 55.40
C SER A 15 1.59 7.32 53.89
N ASP A 16 2.50 6.79 53.06
CA ASP A 16 2.43 6.93 51.59
C ASP A 16 1.61 5.83 50.89
N CYS A 17 1.25 4.77 51.62
CA CYS A 17 0.42 3.67 51.09
C CYS A 17 -1.08 4.03 51.10
N VAL A 18 -1.53 4.89 52.03
CA VAL A 18 -2.95 5.23 52.22
C VAL A 18 -3.47 6.26 51.20
N CYS A 19 -2.59 7.05 50.59
CA CYS A 19 -2.99 8.04 49.57
C CYS A 19 -3.26 7.43 48.18
N ARG A 20 -2.55 6.35 47.79
CA ARG A 20 -2.76 5.70 46.48
C ARG A 20 -4.02 4.84 46.40
N GLU A 21 -4.55 4.40 47.54
CA GLU A 21 -5.76 3.58 47.60
C GLU A 21 -7.05 4.43 47.56
N ARG A 22 -7.02 5.65 48.12
CA ARG A 22 -8.15 6.60 48.09
C ARG A 22 -8.42 7.22 46.72
N GLU A 23 -7.45 7.25 45.81
CA GLU A 23 -7.64 7.75 44.44
C GLU A 23 -8.24 6.68 43.51
N ARG A 24 -7.94 5.40 43.74
CA ARG A 24 -8.60 4.29 42.99
C ARG A 24 -10.08 4.15 43.35
N GLU A 25 -10.47 4.34 44.62
CA GLU A 25 -11.87 4.24 45.04
C GLU A 25 -12.78 5.36 44.47
N ARG A 26 -12.25 6.58 44.28
CA ARG A 26 -13.02 7.70 43.70
C ARG A 26 -13.36 7.51 42.22
N HIS A 27 -12.49 6.87 41.44
CA HIS A 27 -12.73 6.62 40.02
C HIS A 27 -13.73 5.48 39.77
N THR A 28 -13.74 4.44 40.62
CA THR A 28 -14.74 3.35 40.54
C THR A 28 -16.16 3.79 40.94
N ASN A 29 -16.30 4.81 41.80
CA ASN A 29 -17.61 5.25 42.27
C ASN A 29 -18.35 6.14 41.25
N GLN A 30 -17.64 6.89 40.40
CA GLN A 30 -18.24 7.67 39.31
C GLN A 30 -18.84 6.80 38.19
N TYR A 31 -18.25 5.63 37.92
CA TYR A 31 -18.79 4.68 36.93
C TYR A 31 -20.02 3.91 37.45
N ARG A 32 -20.17 3.76 38.77
CA ARG A 32 -21.29 3.04 39.40
C ARG A 32 -22.57 3.89 39.54
N ILE A 33 -22.45 5.22 39.48
CA ILE A 33 -23.59 6.15 39.59
C ILE A 33 -24.32 6.37 38.25
N ARG A 34 -23.67 6.14 37.09
CA ARG A 34 -24.30 6.28 35.77
C ARG A 34 -25.14 5.07 35.30
N ARG A 35 -25.07 3.92 35.98
CA ARG A 35 -25.88 2.72 35.67
C ARG A 35 -27.18 2.58 36.46
N LYS A 36 -27.56 3.56 37.29
CA LYS A 36 -28.80 3.52 38.11
C LYS A 36 -29.93 4.44 37.63
N LYS A 37 -29.83 5.04 36.44
CA LYS A 37 -30.95 5.77 35.80
C LYS A 37 -31.22 5.23 34.40
N MET A 38 -31.64 3.97 34.30
CA MET A 38 -32.34 3.44 33.13
C MET A 38 -33.00 2.12 33.53
N SER A 39 -34.14 2.23 34.19
CA SER A 39 -35.10 1.13 34.37
C SER A 39 -36.39 1.71 34.94
N CYS A 40 -37.44 1.65 34.12
CA CYS A 40 -38.87 1.54 34.46
C CYS A 40 -39.74 2.66 33.86
N SER A 41 -40.37 2.36 32.72
CA SER A 41 -41.83 2.47 32.57
C SER A 41 -42.28 1.73 31.32
N THR A 42 -42.82 0.54 31.53
CA THR A 42 -43.63 -0.23 30.59
C THR A 42 -44.98 0.45 30.44
N THR A 43 -45.36 0.88 29.23
CA THR A 43 -46.78 1.04 28.88
C THR A 43 -46.97 0.75 27.39
N SER A 44 -47.64 -0.36 27.13
CA SER A 44 -48.25 -0.74 25.86
C SER A 44 -49.35 0.26 25.51
N LEU A 45 -49.48 0.69 24.25
CA LEU A 45 -50.75 1.21 23.67
C LEU A 45 -50.68 1.27 22.13
N VAL A 46 -51.35 0.29 21.51
CA VAL A 46 -52.31 0.37 20.39
C VAL A 46 -51.97 1.23 19.15
N PHE A 47 -51.91 0.55 18.01
CA PHE A 47 -52.00 1.10 16.65
C PHE A 47 -53.41 1.63 16.33
N SER A 48 -53.52 2.83 15.76
CA SER A 48 -54.55 3.14 14.74
C SER A 48 -54.14 4.36 13.89
N PRO A 49 -54.47 4.42 12.59
CA PRO A 49 -53.96 5.43 11.67
C PRO A 49 -54.95 6.59 11.45
N SER A 50 -54.39 7.68 10.89
CA SER A 50 -55.03 8.81 10.18
C SER A 50 -54.89 10.14 10.91
N ILE A 51 -54.10 11.05 10.31
CA ILE A 51 -54.45 12.46 10.11
C ILE A 51 -53.67 12.93 8.86
N ARG A 52 -54.42 13.43 7.88
CA ARG A 52 -53.93 14.24 6.77
C ARG A 52 -53.79 15.68 7.27
N LEU A 53 -52.70 16.36 6.91
CA LEU A 53 -52.72 17.81 6.72
C LEU A 53 -51.68 18.25 5.69
N ALA A 54 -52.03 19.32 5.00
CA ALA A 54 -51.68 19.61 3.62
C ALA A 54 -50.64 20.75 3.47
N ARG A 55 -50.06 20.78 2.26
CA ARG A 55 -49.46 21.92 1.52
C ARG A 55 -48.23 22.62 2.13
N ALA A 56 -47.10 22.55 1.41
CA ALA A 56 -46.72 23.58 0.43
C ALA A 56 -45.37 23.22 -0.25
N PHE A 57 -45.39 22.94 -1.55
CA PHE A 57 -44.18 22.96 -2.39
C PHE A 57 -44.28 24.15 -3.34
N SER A 58 -43.59 25.24 -3.00
CA SER A 58 -43.30 26.33 -3.92
C SER A 58 -42.17 25.88 -4.85
N ARG A 59 -42.49 25.81 -6.15
CA ARG A 59 -41.52 25.62 -7.23
C ARG A 59 -40.75 26.92 -7.44
N LEU A 60 -39.43 26.89 -7.33
CA LEU A 60 -38.55 27.97 -7.80
C LEU A 60 -38.15 27.70 -9.28
N PRO A 61 -38.05 28.74 -10.12
CA PRO A 61 -37.73 28.59 -11.54
C PRO A 61 -36.21 28.47 -11.78
N PHE A 62 -35.84 27.65 -12.76
CA PHE A 62 -34.47 27.53 -13.30
C PHE A 62 -34.09 28.78 -14.12
N PRO A 63 -32.83 29.27 -14.06
CA PRO A 63 -32.34 30.29 -14.98
C PRO A 63 -31.88 29.67 -16.32
N PRO A 64 -31.94 30.42 -17.44
CA PRO A 64 -31.64 29.90 -18.78
C PRO A 64 -30.13 29.85 -19.08
N HIS A 65 -29.74 28.85 -19.88
CA HIS A 65 -28.41 28.73 -20.49
C HIS A 65 -28.12 29.87 -21.51
N PRO A 66 -26.88 30.39 -21.61
CA PRO A 66 -26.51 31.28 -22.70
C PRO A 66 -26.13 30.49 -23.97
N HIS A 67 -26.67 30.97 -25.10
CA HIS A 67 -26.44 30.50 -26.46
C HIS A 67 -25.02 30.81 -26.99
N PRO A 68 -24.57 30.08 -28.04
CA PRO A 68 -23.22 30.20 -28.57
C PRO A 68 -23.03 31.45 -29.46
N PHE A 69 -21.83 32.03 -29.37
CA PHE A 69 -21.34 33.08 -30.25
C PHE A 69 -21.13 32.54 -31.68
N THR A 70 -21.70 33.24 -32.67
CA THR A 70 -21.39 33.09 -34.10
C THR A 70 -20.73 34.34 -34.64
N SER A 71 -19.65 34.17 -35.44
CA SER A 71 -19.43 34.75 -36.80
C SER A 71 -17.93 35.10 -37.05
N PRO A 72 -17.43 35.19 -38.30
CA PRO A 72 -18.11 34.99 -39.58
C PRO A 72 -17.46 33.98 -40.55
N LEU A 73 -18.30 33.47 -41.45
CA LEU A 73 -17.93 32.84 -42.71
C LEU A 73 -17.11 33.80 -43.59
N PHE A 74 -16.04 33.28 -44.20
CA PHE A 74 -15.50 33.80 -45.45
C PHE A 74 -16.24 33.15 -46.63
N LYS A 75 -16.78 33.99 -47.51
CA LYS A 75 -17.42 33.63 -48.77
C LYS A 75 -16.40 33.07 -49.77
N ARG A 76 -16.70 31.95 -50.42
CA ARG A 76 -16.38 31.73 -51.86
C ARG A 76 -17.51 30.92 -52.51
N THR A 77 -18.11 31.53 -53.53
CA THR A 77 -19.08 30.96 -54.48
C THR A 77 -18.38 30.21 -55.63
N PRO A 78 -19.11 29.44 -56.46
CA PRO A 78 -18.60 28.26 -57.17
C PRO A 78 -18.45 28.44 -58.69
N SER A 79 -17.69 27.55 -59.33
CA SER A 79 -17.86 27.19 -60.75
C SER A 79 -17.44 25.73 -60.92
N GLN A 80 -18.39 24.81 -61.05
CA GLN A 80 -18.70 24.11 -62.30
C GLN A 80 -17.46 23.64 -63.07
N ASP A 81 -17.17 22.34 -62.99
CA ASP A 81 -17.00 21.58 -64.22
C ASP A 81 -17.28 20.09 -64.01
N ALA A 82 -18.17 19.57 -64.84
CA ALA A 82 -18.58 18.18 -64.88
C ALA A 82 -17.73 17.43 -65.90
N ARG A 83 -17.02 16.37 -65.51
CA ARG A 83 -16.67 15.28 -66.44
C ARG A 83 -16.79 13.92 -65.76
N ARG A 84 -17.78 13.17 -66.26
CA ARG A 84 -17.86 11.71 -66.18
C ARG A 84 -16.55 11.08 -66.65
N ARG A 85 -16.09 10.04 -65.95
CA ARG A 85 -15.63 8.78 -66.57
C ARG A 85 -15.61 7.63 -65.55
N SER A 86 -16.26 6.56 -66.00
CA SER A 86 -16.32 5.16 -65.55
C SER A 86 -15.09 4.59 -64.84
N GLY A 87 -15.33 3.66 -63.89
CA GLY A 87 -14.34 2.63 -63.56
C GLY A 87 -14.60 1.84 -62.27
N SER A 88 -15.14 0.63 -62.44
CA SER A 88 -15.00 -0.58 -61.60
C SER A 88 -15.32 -0.51 -60.09
N GLY A 89 -16.40 -1.18 -59.70
CA GLY A 89 -16.72 -1.51 -58.33
C GLY A 89 -15.85 -2.63 -57.75
N PHE A 90 -15.71 -2.59 -56.43
CA PHE A 90 -15.41 -3.76 -55.60
C PHE A 90 -16.32 -3.72 -54.36
N SER A 91 -17.23 -4.69 -54.30
CA SER A 91 -18.10 -4.97 -53.16
C SER A 91 -17.32 -5.84 -52.17
N VAL A 92 -16.95 -5.29 -51.01
CA VAL A 92 -16.40 -6.08 -49.90
C VAL A 92 -17.57 -6.59 -49.07
N ARG A 93 -17.84 -7.89 -49.19
CA ARG A 93 -18.79 -8.65 -48.36
C ARG A 93 -18.27 -8.74 -46.93
N ARG A 94 -19.10 -8.36 -45.95
CA ARG A 94 -18.88 -8.62 -44.52
C ARG A 94 -19.01 -10.13 -44.24
N PRO A 95 -18.08 -10.79 -43.52
CA PRO A 95 -18.30 -12.16 -43.06
C PRO A 95 -19.29 -12.17 -41.89
N LYS A 96 -20.26 -13.08 -41.96
CA LYS A 96 -21.21 -13.39 -40.88
C LYS A 96 -20.47 -14.14 -39.77
N PHE A 97 -20.55 -13.63 -38.54
CA PHE A 97 -20.04 -14.30 -37.34
C PHE A 97 -21.05 -15.37 -36.91
N PHE A 98 -20.64 -16.63 -36.86
CA PHE A 98 -21.39 -17.72 -36.23
C PHE A 98 -20.88 -17.87 -34.78
N PRO A 99 -21.76 -18.00 -33.77
CA PRO A 99 -21.32 -18.21 -32.39
C PRO A 99 -21.03 -19.70 -32.19
N ASN A 100 -19.77 -20.09 -32.04
CA ASN A 100 -19.45 -21.42 -31.53
C ASN A 100 -19.43 -21.39 -30.01
N LYS A 101 -20.25 -22.28 -29.42
CA LYS A 101 -20.25 -22.68 -28.01
C LYS A 101 -18.82 -22.76 -27.47
N ALA A 102 -18.50 -21.93 -26.47
CA ALA A 102 -17.34 -22.16 -25.63
C ALA A 102 -17.67 -23.34 -24.70
N MET A 103 -17.04 -24.46 -25.02
CA MET A 103 -16.83 -25.62 -24.18
C MET A 103 -16.12 -25.15 -22.90
N LEU A 104 -16.72 -25.41 -21.74
CA LEU A 104 -16.02 -25.38 -20.46
C LEU A 104 -14.87 -26.38 -20.56
N SER A 105 -13.64 -25.91 -20.65
CA SER A 105 -12.46 -26.75 -20.48
C SER A 105 -11.90 -26.53 -19.08
N GLU A 106 -11.90 -27.63 -18.34
CA GLU A 106 -11.36 -27.79 -17.00
C GLU A 106 -9.89 -27.38 -16.91
N THR A 107 -9.61 -26.73 -15.78
CA THR A 107 -8.35 -26.57 -15.04
C THR A 107 -7.14 -27.38 -15.52
N THR A 108 -6.14 -26.70 -16.10
CA THR A 108 -4.76 -27.22 -16.18
C THR A 108 -3.73 -26.11 -16.08
N GLY A 109 -2.98 -26.10 -14.97
CA GLY A 109 -1.78 -25.29 -14.74
C GLY A 109 -1.95 -24.18 -13.69
N ARG A 110 -1.82 -24.50 -12.39
CA ARG A 110 -1.52 -23.44 -11.40
C ARG A 110 -0.11 -22.93 -11.74
N GLY A 111 0.02 -21.73 -12.31
CA GLY A 111 1.31 -21.12 -12.55
C GLY A 111 2.11 -21.08 -11.23
N GLN A 112 3.19 -21.85 -11.14
CA GLN A 112 4.14 -21.68 -10.06
C GLN A 112 5.01 -20.48 -10.42
N PHE A 113 4.76 -19.35 -9.76
CA PHE A 113 5.59 -18.16 -9.92
C PHE A 113 6.91 -18.34 -9.16
N PRO A 114 8.06 -18.02 -9.78
CA PRO A 114 9.33 -18.16 -9.13
C PRO A 114 9.43 -17.19 -7.95
N LYS A 115 9.80 -17.70 -6.77
CA LYS A 115 10.11 -16.85 -5.63
C LYS A 115 11.25 -15.88 -5.96
N VAL A 116 11.08 -14.62 -5.60
CA VAL A 116 12.07 -13.54 -5.61
C VAL A 116 12.94 -13.62 -4.35
N GLY A 117 12.36 -14.04 -3.22
CA GLY A 117 13.05 -14.26 -1.95
C GLY A 117 14.27 -15.18 -2.06
N ALA A 118 15.30 -14.87 -1.26
CA ALA A 118 16.57 -15.57 -1.31
C ALA A 118 16.45 -17.04 -0.84
N LYS A 119 17.00 -18.00 -1.60
CA LYS A 119 17.10 -19.41 -1.13
C LYS A 119 18.00 -19.57 0.10
N SER A 120 18.91 -18.61 0.30
CA SER A 120 19.79 -18.46 1.46
C SER A 120 19.90 -16.96 1.74
N SER A 121 19.75 -16.55 3.01
CA SER A 121 19.94 -15.16 3.45
C SER A 121 21.41 -14.72 3.49
N GLY A 122 22.32 -15.54 2.96
CA GLY A 122 23.76 -15.30 2.99
C GLY A 122 24.42 -15.78 4.28
N PRO A 123 25.62 -15.28 4.61
CA PRO A 123 26.38 -15.71 5.79
C PRO A 123 25.74 -15.28 7.11
N ILE A 124 24.89 -14.25 7.12
CA ILE A 124 24.22 -13.78 8.33
C ILE A 124 22.98 -14.65 8.60
N PRO A 125 22.83 -15.23 9.81
CA PRO A 125 21.68 -16.04 10.15
C PRO A 125 20.34 -15.28 10.03
N PRO A 126 19.28 -15.89 9.47
CA PRO A 126 17.96 -15.26 9.39
C PRO A 126 17.44 -14.76 10.74
N ALA A 127 17.71 -15.50 11.82
CA ALA A 127 17.33 -15.13 13.18
C ALA A 127 17.99 -13.83 13.68
N GLN A 128 19.19 -13.51 13.20
CA GLN A 128 19.85 -12.25 13.51
C GLN A 128 19.28 -11.12 12.65
N LEU A 129 19.09 -11.36 11.34
CA LEU A 129 18.52 -10.35 10.44
C LEU A 129 17.12 -9.91 10.88
N ILE A 130 16.25 -10.86 11.25
CA ILE A 130 14.88 -10.54 11.65
C ILE A 130 14.84 -9.69 12.92
N GLN A 131 15.67 -10.02 13.91
CA GLN A 131 15.77 -9.23 15.15
C GLN A 131 16.16 -7.77 14.86
N VAL A 132 17.12 -7.55 13.96
CA VAL A 132 17.57 -6.19 13.62
C VAL A 132 16.52 -5.45 12.79
N VAL A 133 15.89 -6.12 11.82
CA VAL A 133 14.84 -5.52 10.99
C VAL A 133 13.61 -5.13 11.83
N GLU A 134 13.18 -6.00 12.75
CA GLU A 134 12.10 -5.72 13.70
C GLU A 134 12.45 -4.53 14.60
N ALA A 135 13.63 -4.55 15.22
CA ALA A 135 14.08 -3.47 16.10
C ALA A 135 14.20 -2.13 15.36
N ALA A 136 14.67 -2.15 14.12
CA ALA A 136 14.80 -0.95 13.29
C ALA A 136 13.42 -0.38 12.94
N ALA A 137 12.51 -1.20 12.43
CA ALA A 137 11.14 -0.79 12.11
C ALA A 137 10.37 -0.31 13.35
N GLU A 138 10.52 -0.96 14.50
CA GLU A 138 9.92 -0.51 15.76
C GLU A 138 10.47 0.86 16.20
N SER A 139 11.77 1.10 15.99
CA SER A 139 12.40 2.38 16.33
C SER A 139 11.82 3.54 15.53
N GLY A 140 11.74 3.41 14.20
CA GLY A 140 11.08 4.38 13.33
C GLY A 140 9.59 4.54 13.68
N ALA A 141 8.89 3.42 13.90
CA ALA A 141 7.48 3.46 14.24
C ALA A 141 7.18 4.19 15.56
N ARG A 142 8.11 4.15 16.53
CA ARG A 142 7.99 4.92 17.78
C ARG A 142 8.02 6.42 17.55
N VAL A 143 8.84 6.88 16.59
CA VAL A 143 8.89 8.28 16.16
C VAL A 143 7.56 8.68 15.54
N VAL A 144 7.08 7.90 14.55
CA VAL A 144 5.80 8.16 13.86
C VAL A 144 4.63 8.15 14.85
N MET A 145 4.57 7.18 15.76
CA MET A 145 3.55 7.11 16.82
C MET A 145 3.57 8.34 17.73
N GLY A 146 4.73 8.93 17.99
CA GLY A 146 4.85 10.19 18.74
C GLY A 146 4.27 11.40 17.99
N ALA A 147 4.07 11.31 16.68
CA ALA A 147 3.63 12.40 15.83
C ALA A 147 2.16 12.30 15.37
N VAL A 148 1.53 11.11 15.42
CA VAL A 148 0.19 10.86 14.83
C VAL A 148 -0.92 11.83 15.27
N ASN A 149 -0.85 12.36 16.50
CA ASN A 149 -1.84 13.29 17.06
C ASN A 149 -1.34 14.74 17.19
N LYS A 150 -0.11 15.05 16.75
CA LYS A 150 0.42 16.41 16.81
C LYS A 150 -0.29 17.30 15.77
N PRO A 151 -0.47 18.61 16.06
CA PRO A 151 -1.02 19.55 15.09
C PRO A 151 -0.15 19.65 13.83
N ARG A 152 -0.79 19.69 12.66
CA ARG A 152 -0.13 19.75 11.34
C ARG A 152 -0.58 21.02 10.60
N SER A 153 0.31 21.65 9.84
CA SER A 153 -0.03 22.75 8.93
C SER A 153 -0.01 22.26 7.49
N ILE A 154 -1.17 21.89 6.94
CA ILE A 154 -1.30 21.45 5.54
C ILE A 154 -1.35 22.70 4.65
N SER A 155 -0.22 23.07 4.07
CA SER A 155 -0.14 24.18 3.11
C SER A 155 -0.02 23.66 1.67
N TYR A 156 -0.67 24.32 0.71
CA TYR A 156 -0.78 23.88 -0.69
C TYR A 156 0.54 23.99 -1.49
N LYS A 157 1.68 24.25 -0.85
CA LYS A 157 2.95 24.60 -1.52
C LYS A 157 4.21 23.94 -0.93
N GLY A 158 4.08 22.77 -0.34
CA GLY A 158 5.25 21.97 0.06
C GLY A 158 4.93 21.14 1.29
N LEU A 159 5.49 19.93 1.32
CA LEU A 159 5.37 19.00 2.43
C LEU A 159 5.49 19.75 3.76
N THR A 160 4.48 19.56 4.57
CA THR A 160 4.33 20.21 5.87
C THR A 160 5.55 19.92 6.74
N ASP A 161 6.08 20.93 7.43
CA ASP A 161 7.30 20.84 8.26
C ASP A 161 7.29 19.59 9.16
N LEU A 162 6.20 19.36 9.88
CA LEU A 162 6.06 18.21 10.77
C LEU A 162 6.10 16.84 10.07
N VAL A 163 5.58 16.75 8.84
CA VAL A 163 5.61 15.48 8.10
C VAL A 163 7.05 15.22 7.68
N THR A 164 7.66 16.15 6.95
CA THR A 164 9.08 16.09 6.57
C THR A 164 10.01 15.80 7.76
N ASP A 165 9.77 16.42 8.92
CA ASP A 165 10.54 16.16 10.13
C ASP A 165 10.31 14.75 10.69
N THR A 166 9.05 14.27 10.67
CA THR A 166 8.71 12.92 11.13
C THR A 166 9.34 11.85 10.24
N ASP A 167 9.26 12.01 8.91
CA ASP A 167 9.90 11.14 7.92
C ASP A 167 11.42 11.05 8.20
N LYS A 168 12.12 12.18 8.30
CA LYS A 168 13.57 12.23 8.56
C LYS A 168 13.97 11.64 9.91
N MET A 169 13.27 12.02 10.99
CA MET A 169 13.56 11.50 12.32
C MET A 169 13.30 9.99 12.42
N SER A 170 12.28 9.49 11.72
CA SER A 170 11.99 8.06 11.63
C SER A 170 13.12 7.35 10.90
N GLU A 171 13.57 7.87 9.75
CA GLU A 171 14.67 7.29 8.96
C GLU A 171 15.98 7.26 9.75
N GLU A 172 16.36 8.37 10.38
CA GLU A 172 17.57 8.46 11.22
C GLU A 172 17.54 7.40 12.33
N SER A 173 16.40 7.24 13.00
CA SER A 173 16.25 6.24 14.07
C SER A 173 16.40 4.80 13.56
N ILE A 174 15.87 4.50 12.37
CA ILE A 174 16.02 3.19 11.72
C ILE A 174 17.50 2.96 11.36
N ILE A 175 18.14 3.94 10.73
CA ILE A 175 19.55 3.88 10.30
C ILE A 175 20.48 3.66 11.49
N GLU A 176 20.24 4.31 12.63
CA GLU A 176 21.03 4.12 13.85
C GLU A 176 21.01 2.66 14.31
N VAL A 177 19.84 2.01 14.31
CA VAL A 177 19.71 0.59 14.67
C VAL A 177 20.47 -0.29 13.68
N VAL A 178 20.33 -0.02 12.38
CA VAL A 178 21.03 -0.78 11.34
C VAL A 178 22.54 -0.65 11.51
N ARG A 179 23.07 0.57 11.57
CA ARG A 179 24.52 0.84 11.66
C ARG A 179 25.16 0.31 12.94
N LYS A 180 24.41 0.29 14.05
CA LYS A 180 24.89 -0.30 15.31
C LYS A 180 25.16 -1.81 15.19
N ASN A 181 24.38 -2.51 14.38
CA ASN A 181 24.51 -3.95 14.18
C ASN A 181 25.36 -4.31 12.97
N PHE A 182 25.32 -3.49 11.93
CA PHE A 182 25.94 -3.71 10.62
C PHE A 182 26.53 -2.39 10.09
N PRO A 183 27.70 -1.96 10.60
CA PRO A 183 28.28 -0.64 10.30
C PRO A 183 28.74 -0.48 8.84
N ASP A 184 28.96 -1.60 8.14
CA ASP A 184 29.45 -1.70 6.77
C ASP A 184 28.34 -2.00 5.75
N HIS A 185 27.10 -2.26 6.16
CA HIS A 185 26.04 -2.57 5.19
C HIS A 185 25.61 -1.32 4.38
N LEU A 186 25.20 -1.55 3.13
CA LEU A 186 24.63 -0.52 2.26
C LEU A 186 23.18 -0.24 2.67
N ILE A 187 22.78 1.02 2.65
CA ILE A 187 21.44 1.51 2.97
C ILE A 187 20.93 2.37 1.82
N LEU A 188 19.67 2.16 1.43
CA LEU A 188 18.88 2.97 0.52
C LEU A 188 17.62 3.42 1.27
N GLY A 189 17.62 4.66 1.76
CA GLY A 189 16.46 5.32 2.36
C GLY A 189 15.73 6.21 1.35
N GLU A 190 14.44 6.43 1.56
CA GLU A 190 13.63 7.37 0.78
C GLU A 190 14.13 8.82 0.92
N GLU A 191 14.44 9.25 2.14
CA GLU A 191 14.77 10.65 2.46
C GLU A 191 16.27 10.93 2.29
N GLY A 192 17.11 10.02 2.80
CA GLY A 192 18.56 10.16 2.83
C GLY A 192 19.28 9.58 1.61
N GLY A 193 18.57 8.88 0.72
CA GLY A 193 19.17 8.21 -0.43
C GLY A 193 20.14 7.10 -0.01
N ILE A 194 21.31 7.05 -0.64
CA ILE A 194 22.25 5.92 -0.48
C ILE A 194 23.39 6.26 0.45
N THR A 195 23.62 5.41 1.45
CA THR A 195 24.73 5.52 2.41
C THR A 195 25.31 4.15 2.77
N GLY A 196 26.51 4.10 3.35
CA GLY A 196 27.19 2.84 3.72
C GLY A 196 28.23 2.39 2.71
N ASP A 197 28.70 1.14 2.80
CA ASP A 197 29.71 0.59 1.89
C ASP A 197 29.06 0.07 0.59
N PRO A 198 29.38 0.64 -0.58
CA PRO A 198 28.88 0.18 -1.87
C PRO A 198 29.27 -1.25 -2.25
N SER A 199 30.27 -1.83 -1.58
CA SER A 199 30.75 -3.20 -1.81
C SER A 199 30.02 -4.24 -0.96
N SER A 200 29.16 -3.82 -0.02
CA SER A 200 28.36 -4.72 0.80
C SER A 200 27.46 -5.62 -0.04
N ASP A 201 27.44 -6.92 0.29
CA ASP A 201 26.48 -7.89 -0.27
C ASP A 201 25.04 -7.65 0.24
N TYR A 202 24.88 -6.87 1.30
CA TYR A 202 23.60 -6.52 1.91
C TYR A 202 23.17 -5.09 1.57
N LEU A 203 21.90 -4.94 1.23
CA LEU A 203 21.24 -3.64 0.99
C LEU A 203 19.99 -3.54 1.86
N TRP A 204 19.94 -2.55 2.74
CA TRP A 204 18.74 -2.18 3.49
C TRP A 204 17.93 -1.17 2.69
N CYS A 205 16.66 -1.45 2.46
CA CYS A 205 15.71 -0.53 1.84
C CYS A 205 14.75 -0.04 2.93
N ILE A 206 14.71 1.27 3.13
CA ILE A 206 13.97 1.91 4.23
C ILE A 206 12.99 2.91 3.65
N ASP A 207 11.71 2.70 3.96
CA ASP A 207 10.67 3.70 3.82
C ASP A 207 10.24 4.09 5.25
N PRO A 208 10.61 5.30 5.71
CA PRO A 208 10.38 5.73 7.08
C PRO A 208 8.92 6.13 7.35
N LEU A 209 8.10 6.33 6.31
CA LEU A 209 6.68 6.67 6.40
C LEU A 209 5.93 6.44 5.06
N ASP A 210 5.66 5.18 4.73
CA ASP A 210 4.84 4.81 3.58
C ASP A 210 3.41 5.34 3.77
N GLY A 211 2.93 6.14 2.82
CA GLY A 211 1.64 6.82 2.93
C GLY A 211 1.71 8.18 3.63
N THR A 212 2.78 8.94 3.42
CA THR A 212 2.99 10.33 3.89
C THR A 212 1.74 11.21 3.75
N THR A 213 1.01 11.12 2.62
CA THR A 213 -0.26 11.83 2.41
C THR A 213 -1.32 11.40 3.41
N ASN A 214 -1.46 10.10 3.65
CA ASN A 214 -2.43 9.58 4.61
C ASN A 214 -2.08 10.03 6.03
N PHE A 215 -0.80 9.97 6.41
CA PHE A 215 -0.34 10.48 7.69
C PHE A 215 -0.62 11.99 7.85
N ALA A 216 -0.37 12.80 6.82
CA ALA A 216 -0.63 14.23 6.83
C ALA A 216 -2.11 14.57 7.06
N HIS A 217 -3.01 13.77 6.47
CA HIS A 217 -4.46 13.91 6.61
C HIS A 217 -5.06 13.16 7.81
N GLY A 218 -4.26 12.39 8.55
CA GLY A 218 -4.75 11.53 9.65
C GLY A 218 -5.63 10.37 9.16
N TYR A 219 -5.50 9.95 7.90
CA TYR A 219 -6.19 8.80 7.34
C TYR A 219 -5.50 7.50 7.79
N PRO A 220 -6.24 6.51 8.31
CA PRO A 220 -5.66 5.31 8.92
C PRO A 220 -5.25 4.26 7.88
N SER A 221 -4.12 4.53 7.21
CA SER A 221 -3.40 3.59 6.34
C SER A 221 -2.02 4.15 5.99
N PHE A 222 -1.03 3.90 6.84
CA PHE A 222 0.38 4.24 6.60
C PHE A 222 1.27 3.30 7.42
N ALA A 223 2.55 3.21 7.09
CA ALA A 223 3.47 2.30 7.75
C ALA A 223 4.90 2.81 7.83
N VAL A 224 5.70 2.16 8.67
CA VAL A 224 7.16 2.13 8.53
C VAL A 224 7.53 0.80 7.87
N SER A 225 8.36 0.82 6.82
CA SER A 225 8.75 -0.37 6.07
C SER A 225 10.28 -0.51 6.02
N VAL A 226 10.78 -1.66 6.45
CA VAL A 226 12.22 -1.98 6.45
C VAL A 226 12.42 -3.36 5.84
N GLY A 227 13.14 -3.42 4.72
CA GLY A 227 13.54 -4.67 4.07
C GLY A 227 15.06 -4.75 3.96
N VAL A 228 15.62 -5.95 4.05
CA VAL A 228 17.03 -6.20 3.75
C VAL A 228 17.16 -7.24 2.65
N LEU A 229 18.01 -6.94 1.68
CA LEU A 229 18.36 -7.81 0.57
C LEU A 229 19.73 -8.40 0.80
N PHE A 230 19.92 -9.65 0.39
CA PHE A 230 21.23 -10.27 0.20
C PHE A 230 21.42 -10.53 -1.29
N ARG A 231 22.44 -9.90 -1.88
CA ARG A 231 22.72 -9.95 -3.32
C ARG A 231 21.46 -9.71 -4.15
N GLY A 232 20.73 -8.65 -3.83
CA GLY A 232 19.53 -8.21 -4.56
C GLY A 232 18.29 -9.08 -4.39
N ASN A 233 18.34 -10.12 -3.56
CA ASN A 233 17.17 -10.95 -3.23
C ASN A 233 16.71 -10.64 -1.79
N PRO A 234 15.41 -10.49 -1.53
CA PRO A 234 14.92 -10.24 -0.17
C PRO A 234 15.31 -11.34 0.81
N ALA A 235 15.80 -10.93 1.99
CA ALA A 235 16.33 -11.82 3.04
C ALA A 235 15.52 -11.73 4.34
N ALA A 236 15.19 -10.53 4.80
CA ALA A 236 14.30 -10.30 5.95
C ALA A 236 13.53 -8.98 5.80
N ALA A 237 12.38 -8.87 6.44
CA ALA A 237 11.45 -7.75 6.30
C ALA A 237 10.63 -7.52 7.57
N ALA A 238 10.34 -6.24 7.86
CA ALA A 238 9.32 -5.81 8.80
C ALA A 238 8.55 -4.59 8.27
N VAL A 239 7.23 -4.60 8.46
CA VAL A 239 6.35 -3.47 8.17
C VAL A 239 5.49 -3.20 9.40
N VAL A 240 5.54 -1.99 9.94
CA VAL A 240 4.70 -1.57 11.07
C VAL A 240 3.57 -0.70 10.54
N GLU A 241 2.37 -1.27 10.43
CA GLU A 241 1.17 -0.57 9.98
C GLU A 241 0.49 0.16 11.15
N PHE A 242 0.03 1.38 10.90
CA PHE A 242 -0.75 2.18 11.83
C PHE A 242 -2.25 2.10 11.51
N VAL A 243 -3.06 1.77 12.52
CA VAL A 243 -4.51 1.55 12.38
C VAL A 243 -5.31 2.34 13.42
N GLY A 244 -6.63 2.38 13.24
CA GLY A 244 -7.58 3.06 14.13
C GLY A 244 -7.97 4.42 13.59
N GLY A 245 -7.12 5.43 13.80
CA GLY A 245 -7.36 6.80 13.34
C GLY A 245 -7.19 7.83 14.46
N HIS A 246 -7.63 9.07 14.17
CA HIS A 246 -7.45 10.21 15.05
C HIS A 246 -7.81 9.92 16.52
N MET A 247 -6.87 10.17 17.44
CA MET A 247 -6.97 9.92 18.89
C MET A 247 -7.12 8.45 19.34
N CYS A 248 -7.10 7.48 18.42
CA CYS A 248 -7.28 6.05 18.70
C CYS A 248 -6.27 5.18 17.94
N TRP A 249 -5.05 5.69 17.74
CA TRP A 249 -3.99 5.01 17.00
C TRP A 249 -3.49 3.76 17.71
N ASN A 250 -3.28 2.69 16.94
CA ASN A 250 -2.57 1.49 17.34
C ASN A 250 -1.66 1.05 16.18
N SER A 251 -0.79 0.07 16.40
CA SER A 251 0.02 -0.53 15.35
C SER A 251 -0.02 -2.05 15.37
N ARG A 252 0.33 -2.65 14.23
CA ARG A 252 0.64 -4.07 14.09
C ARG A 252 1.87 -4.24 13.22
N MET A 253 2.67 -5.25 13.51
CA MET A 253 3.92 -5.52 12.80
C MET A 253 3.80 -6.80 11.99
N PHE A 254 4.07 -6.68 10.68
CA PHE A 254 4.23 -7.79 9.77
C PHE A 254 5.71 -8.09 9.63
N THR A 255 6.09 -9.37 9.65
CA THR A 255 7.50 -9.78 9.57
C THR A 255 7.66 -11.02 8.70
N ALA A 256 8.81 -11.14 8.05
CA ALA A 256 9.16 -12.32 7.27
C ALA A 256 10.67 -12.49 7.16
N THR A 257 11.11 -13.73 7.04
CA THR A 257 12.47 -14.08 6.58
C THR A 257 12.37 -15.03 5.40
N ALA A 258 13.34 -14.99 4.50
CA ALA A 258 13.34 -15.88 3.35
C ALA A 258 13.37 -17.35 3.80
N GLY A 259 12.33 -18.11 3.41
CA GLY A 259 12.11 -19.49 3.84
C GLY A 259 11.56 -19.67 5.26
N GLY A 260 11.34 -18.60 6.02
CA GLY A 260 10.85 -18.65 7.41
C GLY A 260 9.33 -18.50 7.55
N GLY A 261 8.62 -18.13 6.48
CA GLY A 261 7.21 -17.77 6.53
C GLY A 261 6.97 -16.31 6.95
N ALA A 262 5.72 -15.88 6.83
CA ALA A 262 5.27 -14.53 7.19
C ALA A 262 4.41 -14.55 8.46
N PHE A 263 4.51 -13.48 9.24
CA PHE A 263 3.84 -13.33 10.54
C PHE A 263 3.24 -11.93 10.69
N CYS A 264 2.19 -11.82 11.49
CA CYS A 264 1.61 -10.56 11.95
C CYS A 264 1.49 -10.61 13.48
N ASN A 265 2.19 -9.73 14.19
CA ASN A 265 2.30 -9.75 15.66
C ASN A 265 2.70 -11.13 16.21
N GLY A 266 3.61 -11.84 15.53
CA GLY A 266 4.08 -13.17 15.90
C GLY A 266 3.18 -14.34 15.48
N GLU A 267 1.96 -14.06 15.00
CA GLU A 267 1.04 -15.09 14.50
C GLU A 267 1.29 -15.34 13.02
N LYS A 268 1.38 -16.61 12.60
CA LYS A 268 1.64 -16.97 11.21
C LYS A 268 0.45 -16.59 10.31
N ILE A 269 0.73 -15.95 9.18
CA ILE A 269 -0.29 -15.51 8.22
C ILE A 269 -0.15 -16.23 6.88
N HIS A 270 -1.23 -16.22 6.10
CA HIS A 270 -1.31 -16.82 4.79
C HIS A 270 -2.23 -16.00 3.88
N VAL A 271 -1.88 -15.96 2.60
CA VAL A 271 -2.74 -15.37 1.57
C VAL A 271 -4.09 -16.07 1.48
N SER A 272 -5.07 -15.37 0.91
CA SER A 272 -6.44 -15.86 0.72
C SER A 272 -6.49 -17.12 -0.18
N LYS A 273 -7.48 -17.99 0.05
CA LYS A 273 -7.74 -19.16 -0.82
C LYS A 273 -8.78 -18.89 -1.91
N THR A 274 -9.28 -17.65 -2.04
CA THR A 274 -10.27 -17.28 -3.05
C THR A 274 -9.72 -17.55 -4.47
N ASP A 275 -10.50 -18.26 -5.28
CA ASP A 275 -10.15 -18.66 -6.66
C ASP A 275 -11.05 -18.02 -7.74
N GLN A 276 -12.00 -17.18 -7.30
CA GLN A 276 -13.02 -16.54 -8.13
C GLN A 276 -12.85 -15.01 -8.08
N MET A 277 -12.77 -14.38 -9.24
CA MET A 277 -12.51 -12.93 -9.35
C MET A 277 -13.70 -12.15 -8.79
N GLU A 278 -14.91 -12.59 -9.11
CA GLU A 278 -16.18 -12.03 -8.64
C GLU A 278 -16.38 -12.12 -7.12
N ARG A 279 -15.55 -12.92 -6.43
CA ARG A 279 -15.53 -13.04 -4.97
C ARG A 279 -14.35 -12.32 -4.34
N SER A 280 -13.44 -11.77 -5.12
CA SER A 280 -12.22 -11.13 -4.63
C SER A 280 -12.45 -9.68 -4.24
N LEU A 281 -11.66 -9.20 -3.29
CA LEU A 281 -11.46 -7.78 -2.99
C LEU A 281 -10.02 -7.44 -3.40
N LEU A 282 -9.86 -6.43 -4.24
CA LEU A 282 -8.55 -6.04 -4.75
C LEU A 282 -8.13 -4.68 -4.20
N VAL A 283 -6.83 -4.39 -4.29
CA VAL A 283 -6.27 -3.08 -3.90
C VAL A 283 -5.31 -2.58 -4.99
N THR A 284 -5.16 -1.26 -5.12
CA THR A 284 -4.21 -0.63 -6.04
C THR A 284 -3.79 0.74 -5.53
N GLY A 285 -2.67 1.27 -6.02
CA GLY A 285 -2.30 2.67 -5.85
C GLY A 285 -2.14 3.40 -7.19
N PHE A 286 -1.99 4.71 -7.10
CA PHE A 286 -1.87 5.62 -8.26
C PHE A 286 -0.77 6.62 -7.97
N GLY A 287 0.13 6.79 -8.93
CA GLY A 287 1.12 7.87 -8.92
C GLY A 287 0.47 9.25 -9.03
N TYR A 288 1.20 10.27 -8.58
CA TYR A 288 0.75 11.67 -8.58
C TYR A 288 0.67 12.29 -9.98
N GLU A 289 1.45 11.77 -10.93
CA GLU A 289 1.46 12.26 -12.32
C GLU A 289 0.30 11.66 -13.11
N HIS A 290 -0.61 12.49 -13.61
CA HIS A 290 -1.75 12.06 -14.44
C HIS A 290 -1.36 11.93 -15.92
N ASP A 291 -0.42 11.04 -16.19
CA ASP A 291 0.07 10.74 -17.53
C ASP A 291 -0.57 9.47 -18.13
N ASP A 292 0.02 8.95 -19.21
CA ASP A 292 -0.45 7.74 -19.87
C ASP A 292 -0.44 6.50 -18.94
N VAL A 293 0.52 6.40 -18.01
CA VAL A 293 0.59 5.28 -17.05
C VAL A 293 -0.56 5.38 -16.06
N TRP A 294 -0.84 6.58 -15.57
CA TRP A 294 -1.99 6.83 -14.72
C TRP A 294 -3.31 6.50 -15.42
N ALA A 295 -3.48 6.94 -16.67
CA ALA A 295 -4.68 6.64 -17.46
C ALA A 295 -4.85 5.12 -17.65
N THR A 296 -3.75 4.40 -17.92
CA THR A 296 -3.73 2.93 -17.97
C THR A 296 -4.27 2.33 -16.68
N ASN A 297 -3.80 2.82 -15.55
CA ASN A 297 -4.17 2.30 -14.25
C ASN A 297 -5.64 2.57 -13.90
N ILE A 298 -6.18 3.71 -14.35
CA ILE A 298 -7.61 4.03 -14.21
C ILE A 298 -8.47 3.06 -15.01
N ASP A 299 -8.07 2.72 -16.24
CA ASP A 299 -8.80 1.74 -17.05
C ASP A 299 -8.81 0.36 -16.37
N LEU A 300 -7.68 -0.06 -15.79
CA LEU A 300 -7.57 -1.31 -15.02
C LEU A 300 -8.44 -1.28 -13.76
N PHE A 301 -8.40 -0.18 -13.01
CA PHE A 301 -9.24 0.01 -11.83
C PHE A 301 -10.73 -0.10 -12.16
N LYS A 302 -11.16 0.51 -13.28
CA LYS A 302 -12.52 0.40 -13.78
C LYS A 302 -12.87 -1.04 -14.12
N GLU A 303 -12.04 -1.70 -14.93
CA GLU A 303 -12.26 -3.09 -15.35
C GLU A 303 -12.40 -4.03 -14.16
N PHE A 304 -11.48 -3.96 -13.19
CA PHE A 304 -11.54 -4.82 -12.01
C PHE A 304 -12.69 -4.50 -11.06
N THR A 305 -13.20 -3.27 -11.06
CA THR A 305 -14.41 -2.94 -10.31
C THR A 305 -15.63 -3.64 -10.89
N ASP A 306 -15.67 -3.88 -12.21
CA ASP A 306 -16.79 -4.56 -12.87
C ASP A 306 -16.80 -6.08 -12.61
N VAL A 307 -15.64 -6.69 -12.37
CA VAL A 307 -15.50 -8.16 -12.26
C VAL A 307 -15.16 -8.70 -10.87
N SER A 308 -15.03 -7.83 -9.87
CA SER A 308 -14.71 -8.21 -8.47
C SER A 308 -15.75 -7.67 -7.47
N ARG A 309 -15.55 -7.89 -6.16
CA ARG A 309 -16.34 -7.22 -5.10
C ARG A 309 -15.95 -5.76 -4.90
N GLY A 310 -15.02 -5.28 -5.70
CA GLY A 310 -14.55 -3.90 -5.74
C GLY A 310 -13.04 -3.82 -5.55
N VAL A 311 -12.56 -2.62 -5.81
CA VAL A 311 -11.14 -2.27 -5.66
C VAL A 311 -11.03 -1.20 -4.57
N ARG A 312 -10.02 -1.28 -3.71
CA ARG A 312 -9.65 -0.19 -2.78
C ARG A 312 -8.40 0.52 -3.26
N ARG A 313 -8.24 1.75 -2.80
CA ARG A 313 -7.04 2.56 -2.96
C ARG A 313 -6.69 3.09 -1.58
N LEU A 314 -5.83 2.36 -0.86
CA LEU A 314 -5.50 2.69 0.53
C LEU A 314 -4.43 3.77 0.59
N GLY A 315 -3.46 3.77 -0.33
CA GLY A 315 -2.48 4.85 -0.47
C GLY A 315 -1.19 4.66 0.33
N ALA A 316 -0.86 3.42 0.66
CA ALA A 316 0.40 3.01 1.27
C ALA A 316 0.77 1.62 0.73
N ALA A 317 1.81 1.53 -0.09
CA ALA A 317 2.13 0.34 -0.88
C ALA A 317 2.54 -0.86 -0.02
N ALA A 318 3.36 -0.64 1.00
CA ALA A 318 3.78 -1.68 1.94
C ALA A 318 2.59 -2.22 2.74
N VAL A 319 1.64 -1.35 3.10
CA VAL A 319 0.38 -1.76 3.76
C VAL A 319 -0.47 -2.62 2.83
N ASP A 320 -0.67 -2.18 1.58
CA ASP A 320 -1.47 -2.90 0.59
C ASP A 320 -0.91 -4.31 0.33
N MET A 321 0.42 -4.47 0.23
CA MET A 321 1.05 -5.79 0.14
C MET A 321 0.87 -6.64 1.41
N CYS A 322 0.99 -6.03 2.60
CA CYS A 322 0.76 -6.75 3.86
C CYS A 322 -0.70 -7.22 4.00
N HIS A 323 -1.66 -6.49 3.45
CA HIS A 323 -3.07 -6.90 3.41
C HIS A 323 -3.29 -8.10 2.50
N VAL A 324 -2.57 -8.19 1.37
CA VAL A 324 -2.55 -9.40 0.51
C VAL A 324 -1.99 -10.58 1.30
N ALA A 325 -0.85 -10.40 1.97
CA ALA A 325 -0.20 -11.43 2.79
C ALA A 325 -1.09 -11.92 3.95
N LEU A 326 -1.89 -11.03 4.53
CA LEU A 326 -2.87 -11.33 5.58
C LEU A 326 -4.10 -12.09 5.04
N GLY A 327 -4.28 -12.13 3.72
CA GLY A 327 -5.38 -12.83 3.06
C GLY A 327 -6.73 -12.14 3.17
N ILE A 328 -6.76 -10.82 3.44
CA ILE A 328 -8.00 -10.03 3.50
C ILE A 328 -8.34 -9.37 2.15
N VAL A 329 -7.38 -9.36 1.23
CA VAL A 329 -7.51 -8.94 -0.17
C VAL A 329 -6.72 -9.93 -1.05
N GLU A 330 -7.11 -10.10 -2.30
CA GLU A 330 -6.56 -11.15 -3.17
C GLU A 330 -5.39 -10.69 -4.04
N ALA A 331 -5.34 -9.42 -4.42
CA ALA A 331 -4.24 -8.89 -5.23
C ALA A 331 -4.03 -7.38 -5.02
N TYR A 332 -2.80 -6.96 -5.22
CA TYR A 332 -2.35 -5.57 -5.26
C TYR A 332 -1.54 -5.32 -6.54
N TRP A 333 -1.77 -4.18 -7.17
CA TRP A 333 -0.92 -3.74 -8.28
C TRP A 333 -0.66 -2.24 -8.27
N GLU A 334 0.54 -1.84 -8.70
CA GLU A 334 0.91 -0.44 -8.85
C GLU A 334 2.10 -0.26 -9.81
N TYR A 335 2.18 0.93 -10.40
CA TYR A 335 3.29 1.38 -11.23
C TYR A 335 4.12 2.44 -10.49
N ARG A 336 5.39 2.55 -10.87
CA ARG A 336 6.37 3.56 -10.44
C ARG A 336 6.73 3.56 -8.95
N LEU A 337 6.49 2.45 -8.26
CA LEU A 337 7.05 2.21 -6.94
C LEU A 337 8.59 2.22 -6.98
N LYS A 338 9.15 2.57 -5.83
CA LYS A 338 10.57 2.57 -5.52
C LYS A 338 10.94 1.30 -4.75
N PRO A 339 12.23 0.94 -4.69
CA PRO A 339 12.66 -0.25 -3.97
C PRO A 339 12.25 -0.27 -2.49
N TRP A 340 12.25 0.88 -1.81
CA TRP A 340 11.86 1.00 -0.40
C TRP A 340 10.38 0.71 -0.16
N ASP A 341 9.49 1.13 -1.06
CA ASP A 341 8.05 0.81 -1.03
C ASP A 341 7.79 -0.71 -1.09
N MET A 342 8.67 -1.46 -1.77
CA MET A 342 8.41 -2.85 -2.17
C MET A 342 9.22 -3.89 -1.38
N ALA A 343 10.40 -3.54 -0.86
CA ALA A 343 11.38 -4.51 -0.38
C ALA A 343 10.83 -5.44 0.70
N ALA A 344 10.14 -4.85 1.68
CA ALA A 344 9.56 -5.59 2.79
C ALA A 344 8.27 -6.32 2.35
N GLY A 345 7.35 -5.60 1.68
CA GLY A 345 6.04 -6.11 1.29
C GLY A 345 6.11 -7.34 0.36
N VAL A 346 7.01 -7.32 -0.63
CA VAL A 346 7.22 -8.43 -1.57
C VAL A 346 7.62 -9.71 -0.82
N LEU A 347 8.61 -9.63 0.08
CA LEU A 347 9.04 -10.80 0.85
C LEU A 347 7.91 -11.33 1.74
N ILE A 348 7.18 -10.43 2.40
CA ILE A 348 6.06 -10.80 3.28
C ILE A 348 4.96 -11.54 2.49
N VAL A 349 4.61 -11.08 1.27
CA VAL A 349 3.62 -11.76 0.43
C VAL A 349 4.10 -13.15 -0.01
N GLU A 350 5.35 -13.28 -0.47
CA GLU A 350 5.89 -14.56 -0.93
C GLU A 350 5.99 -15.59 0.20
N GLU A 351 6.35 -15.15 1.39
CA GLU A 351 6.46 -15.99 2.59
C GLU A 351 5.09 -16.34 3.20
N ALA A 352 4.05 -15.54 2.92
CA ALA A 352 2.66 -15.89 3.18
C ALA A 352 2.08 -16.91 2.15
N GLY A 353 2.83 -17.22 1.08
CA GLY A 353 2.44 -18.15 0.03
C GLY A 353 1.80 -17.50 -1.20
N GLY A 354 1.94 -16.17 -1.34
CA GLY A 354 1.50 -15.44 -2.52
C GLY A 354 2.47 -15.53 -3.70
N ALA A 355 2.12 -14.83 -4.77
CA ALA A 355 2.92 -14.73 -5.98
C ALA A 355 3.24 -13.27 -6.30
N VAL A 356 4.40 -13.04 -6.93
CA VAL A 356 4.91 -11.72 -7.28
C VAL A 356 5.44 -11.73 -8.71
N THR A 357 4.98 -10.81 -9.53
CA THR A 357 5.49 -10.56 -10.89
C THR A 357 5.53 -9.07 -11.17
N ARG A 358 6.06 -8.73 -12.33
CA ARG A 358 5.77 -7.45 -12.97
C ARG A 358 4.33 -7.47 -13.53
N MET A 359 3.81 -6.29 -13.84
CA MET A 359 2.47 -6.11 -14.40
C MET A 359 2.27 -6.79 -15.77
N ASP A 360 3.35 -7.07 -16.50
CA ASP A 360 3.34 -7.79 -17.79
C ASP A 360 3.52 -9.31 -17.64
N GLY A 361 3.50 -9.83 -16.41
CA GLY A 361 3.74 -11.24 -16.10
C GLY A 361 5.21 -11.65 -16.12
N GLY A 362 6.12 -10.72 -16.43
CA GLY A 362 7.55 -10.96 -16.40
C GLY A 362 8.06 -11.20 -14.97
N LYS A 363 9.22 -11.87 -14.88
CA LYS A 363 9.91 -12.06 -13.60
C LYS A 363 10.20 -10.71 -12.95
N PHE A 364 9.83 -10.60 -11.68
CA PHE A 364 10.06 -9.40 -10.87
C PHE A 364 11.50 -9.33 -10.35
N CYS A 365 12.06 -8.14 -10.36
CA CYS A 365 13.16 -7.73 -9.52
C CYS A 365 12.78 -6.45 -8.78
N LEU A 366 13.35 -6.23 -7.60
CA LEU A 366 12.96 -5.12 -6.72
C LEU A 366 13.16 -3.73 -7.34
N PHE A 367 14.00 -3.63 -8.36
CA PHE A 367 14.30 -2.36 -9.04
C PHE A 367 13.39 -2.10 -10.24
N ASP A 368 12.48 -3.03 -10.56
CA ASP A 368 11.45 -2.81 -11.57
C ASP A 368 10.44 -1.77 -11.08
N ARG A 369 9.84 -1.03 -12.02
CA ARG A 369 8.89 0.06 -11.71
C ARG A 369 7.43 -0.37 -11.83
N SER A 370 7.15 -1.66 -11.67
CA SER A 370 5.79 -2.19 -11.73
C SER A 370 5.74 -3.48 -10.93
N VAL A 371 4.72 -3.63 -10.09
CA VAL A 371 4.52 -4.85 -9.32
C VAL A 371 3.07 -5.31 -9.41
N LEU A 372 2.90 -6.63 -9.49
CA LEU A 372 1.67 -7.33 -9.22
C LEU A 372 1.99 -8.35 -8.14
N VAL A 373 1.27 -8.28 -7.01
CA VAL A 373 1.28 -9.33 -6.00
C VAL A 373 -0.12 -9.90 -5.84
N SER A 374 -0.23 -11.19 -5.56
CA SER A 374 -1.54 -11.81 -5.30
C SER A 374 -1.45 -13.04 -4.43
N ASN A 375 -2.60 -13.64 -4.13
CA ASN A 375 -2.71 -14.92 -3.46
C ASN A 375 -2.19 -16.15 -4.26
N GLY A 376 -1.58 -15.94 -5.43
CA GLY A 376 -1.07 -16.98 -6.31
C GLY A 376 -2.15 -17.68 -7.13
N ILE A 377 -3.31 -17.99 -6.54
CA ILE A 377 -4.41 -18.68 -7.23
C ILE A 377 -5.02 -17.81 -8.32
N LEU A 378 -5.24 -16.53 -8.02
CA LEU A 378 -5.82 -15.58 -8.96
C LEU A 378 -4.77 -14.90 -9.83
N HIS A 379 -3.48 -15.17 -9.68
CA HIS A 379 -2.41 -14.35 -10.27
C HIS A 379 -2.48 -14.22 -11.79
N ASP A 380 -2.87 -15.30 -12.50
CA ASP A 380 -3.02 -15.28 -13.95
C ASP A 380 -4.20 -14.40 -14.43
N LYS A 381 -5.25 -14.23 -13.61
CA LYS A 381 -6.45 -13.49 -14.06
C LYS A 381 -6.20 -11.99 -14.25
N PRO A 382 -5.58 -11.27 -13.29
CA PRO A 382 -5.14 -9.91 -13.55
C PRO A 382 -4.17 -9.86 -14.73
N LEU A 383 -3.23 -10.81 -14.84
CA LEU A 383 -2.28 -10.87 -15.96
C LEU A 383 -2.95 -10.98 -17.32
N ASP A 384 -4.03 -11.75 -17.45
CA ASP A 384 -4.80 -11.84 -18.69
C ASP A 384 -5.43 -10.50 -19.05
N SER A 385 -6.10 -9.83 -18.10
CA SER A 385 -6.66 -8.48 -18.25
C SER A 385 -5.58 -7.45 -18.61
N PHE A 386 -4.43 -7.55 -17.96
CA PHE A 386 -3.25 -6.76 -18.26
C PHE A 386 -2.79 -7.01 -19.71
N ALA A 387 -2.56 -8.26 -20.11
CA ALA A 387 -2.02 -8.63 -21.42
C ALA A 387 -2.93 -8.21 -22.60
N VAL A 388 -4.25 -8.20 -22.41
CA VAL A 388 -5.21 -7.75 -23.44
C VAL A 388 -5.47 -6.25 -23.42
N SER A 389 -5.00 -5.52 -22.40
CA SER A 389 -5.15 -4.07 -22.34
C SER A 389 -4.39 -3.45 -23.52
N PRO A 390 -5.05 -2.69 -24.42
CA PRO A 390 -4.39 -1.98 -25.53
C PRO A 390 -3.23 -1.09 -25.08
N VAL A 391 -3.24 -0.73 -23.79
CA VAL A 391 -2.26 0.13 -23.16
C VAL A 391 -1.01 -0.63 -22.72
N LEU A 392 -1.08 -1.93 -22.44
CA LEU A 392 0.12 -2.71 -22.11
C LEU A 392 1.04 -2.86 -23.33
N VAL A 393 0.46 -2.98 -24.53
CA VAL A 393 1.18 -2.84 -25.81
C VAL A 393 1.82 -1.44 -25.95
N LYS A 394 1.18 -0.39 -25.43
CA LYS A 394 1.70 1.00 -25.44
C LYS A 394 2.83 1.18 -24.41
N LEU A 395 2.69 0.66 -23.20
CA LEU A 395 3.69 0.71 -22.12
C LEU A 395 4.93 -0.13 -22.44
N GLN A 396 4.78 -1.28 -23.09
CA GLN A 396 5.90 -2.08 -23.60
C GLN A 396 6.71 -1.28 -24.63
N LYS A 397 6.03 -0.56 -25.55
CA LYS A 397 6.68 0.34 -26.50
C LYS A 397 7.37 1.54 -25.83
N MET A 398 6.92 1.95 -24.65
CA MET A 398 7.53 3.04 -23.87
C MET A 398 8.69 2.59 -22.96
N GLY A 399 9.05 1.30 -22.96
CA GLY A 399 10.17 0.78 -22.17
C GLY A 399 9.94 0.68 -20.67
N LEU A 400 8.76 1.09 -20.18
CA LEU A 400 8.35 1.02 -18.77
C LEU A 400 8.17 -0.42 -18.26
N LEU A 401 8.17 -1.38 -19.18
CA LEU A 401 8.01 -2.80 -18.93
C LEU A 401 9.24 -3.64 -19.36
N THR A 402 10.41 -3.01 -19.47
CA THR A 402 11.64 -3.75 -19.78
C THR A 402 12.29 -4.26 -18.49
N SER A 403 12.59 -5.55 -18.45
CA SER A 403 13.29 -6.16 -17.31
C SER A 403 14.69 -5.59 -17.19
N LEU A 404 15.05 -5.11 -15.99
CA LEU A 404 16.43 -4.69 -15.70
C LEU A 404 17.38 -5.88 -15.54
N GLN A 405 16.86 -7.11 -15.51
CA GLN A 405 17.59 -8.32 -15.13
C GLN A 405 18.78 -8.65 -16.07
N GLY A 406 18.70 -8.27 -17.35
CA GLY A 406 19.74 -8.52 -18.36
C GLY A 406 20.94 -7.56 -18.31
N LYS A 407 20.89 -6.50 -17.49
CA LYS A 407 21.99 -5.52 -17.34
C LYS A 407 22.79 -5.70 -16.03
N LEU A 408 22.47 -6.72 -15.24
CA LEU A 408 22.88 -6.87 -13.83
C LEU A 408 24.17 -7.68 -13.59
N SER A 409 24.99 -7.96 -14.62
CA SER A 409 26.14 -8.86 -14.45
C SER A 409 27.40 -8.19 -13.87
N SER A 410 27.38 -6.91 -13.52
CA SER A 410 28.56 -6.21 -13.00
C SER A 410 28.18 -5.11 -12.02
N SER A 411 28.35 -5.40 -10.72
CA SER A 411 28.28 -4.49 -9.56
C SER A 411 26.98 -3.69 -9.38
N TYR A 412 26.30 -3.89 -8.24
CA TYR A 412 25.08 -3.18 -7.81
C TYR A 412 25.12 -1.65 -8.00
N PHE A 413 26.33 -1.07 -7.97
CA PHE A 413 26.59 0.34 -8.22
C PHE A 413 26.17 0.84 -9.60
N GLN A 414 26.29 0.02 -10.67
CA GLN A 414 25.84 0.43 -12.00
C GLN A 414 24.31 0.56 -12.07
N LEU A 415 23.57 -0.18 -11.24
CA LEU A 415 22.11 -0.17 -11.25
C LEU A 415 21.53 1.09 -10.59
N ILE A 416 22.09 1.47 -9.44
CA ILE A 416 21.75 2.71 -8.73
C ILE A 416 21.99 3.93 -9.62
N TRP A 417 23.16 3.99 -10.28
CA TRP A 417 23.52 5.07 -11.20
C TRP A 417 22.69 5.07 -12.50
N PHE A 418 22.30 3.90 -13.03
CA PHE A 418 21.45 3.82 -14.22
C PHE A 418 19.98 4.21 -13.96
N LEU A 419 19.50 4.07 -12.72
CA LEU A 419 18.10 4.31 -12.38
C LEU A 419 17.76 5.78 -12.14
N GLY A 420 18.74 6.67 -12.16
CA GLY A 420 18.54 8.12 -12.03
C GLY A 420 17.89 8.48 -10.70
N PHE A 421 18.31 7.82 -9.61
CA PHE A 421 18.10 8.33 -8.26
C PHE A 421 19.13 9.42 -7.97
#